data_AF-A0A9P3YUL5-F1
#
_entry.id   AF-A0A9P3YUL5-F1
#
_cell.length_a   1.000
_cell.length_b   1.000
_cell.length_c   1.000
_cell.angle_alpha   90.00
_cell.angle_beta   90.00
_cell.angle_gamma   90.00
#
_symmetry.space_group_name_H-M   'P 1'
#
loop_
_entity.id
_entity.type
_entity.pdbx_description
1 polymer ?
#
loop_
_entity_poly.entity_id
_entity_poly.type
_entity_poly.pdbx_seq_one_letter_code
_entity_poly.pdbx_strand_id
1 'polypeptide(L)'
;MDFGNIYLVLIGIAVIIVTTIRYLIKGKTNYCKKKYLDKLELKYGNIDREKVVKLEIFYQYLIGLEYIAIGLFTRRLDITILAIILVAIITGVFYYLIRKKYITL
;
A
#
# COMPACT_ATOMS: atom_id res chain seq x y z
N MET A 1 -2.68 -26.58 -3.21
CA MET A 1 -2.78 -25.14 -2.90
C MET A 1 -4.25 -24.82 -3.04
N ASP A 2 -4.95 -24.44 -1.96
CA ASP A 2 -6.40 -24.21 -2.01
C ASP A 2 -6.70 -23.02 -2.93
N PHE A 3 -7.73 -23.16 -3.78
CA PHE A 3 -8.09 -22.16 -4.80
C PHE A 3 -8.24 -20.75 -4.22
N GLY A 4 -8.80 -20.61 -3.01
CA GLY A 4 -8.96 -19.33 -2.32
C GLY A 4 -7.64 -18.57 -2.09
N ASN A 5 -6.54 -19.28 -1.89
CA ASN A 5 -5.25 -18.65 -1.60
C ASN A 5 -4.49 -18.29 -2.88
N ILE A 6 -4.76 -18.98 -4.00
CA ILE A 6 -4.26 -18.58 -5.32
C ILE A 6 -4.84 -17.22 -5.71
N TYR A 7 -6.12 -16.96 -5.43
CA TYR A 7 -6.73 -15.66 -5.70
C TYR A 7 -6.02 -14.51 -4.97
N LEU A 8 -5.59 -14.71 -3.73
CA LEU A 8 -4.85 -13.68 -2.98
C LEU A 8 -3.48 -13.40 -3.60
N VAL A 9 -2.76 -14.44 -4.04
CA VAL A 9 -1.51 -14.27 -4.77
C VAL A 9 -1.73 -13.48 -6.06
N LEU A 10 -2.77 -13.82 -6.83
CA LEU A 10 -3.12 -13.11 -8.06
C LEU A 10 -3.49 -11.64 -7.79
N ILE A 11 -4.25 -11.36 -6.73
CA ILE A 11 -4.58 -9.99 -6.31
C ILE A 11 -3.30 -9.22 -5.97
N GLY A 12 -2.39 -9.80 -5.19
CA GLY A 12 -1.14 -9.14 -4.83
C GLY A 12 -0.26 -8.84 -6.04
N ILE A 13 -0.14 -9.79 -6.98
CA ILE A 13 0.57 -9.58 -8.26
C ILE A 13 -0.10 -8.46 -9.07
N ALA A 14 -1.43 -8.47 -9.17
CA ALA A 14 -2.18 -7.44 -9.90
C ALA A 14 -1.96 -6.05 -9.30
N VAL A 15 -1.95 -5.93 -7.96
CA VAL A 15 -1.64 -4.67 -7.26
C VAL A 15 -0.26 -4.17 -7.66
N ILE A 16 0.77 -5.03 -7.57
CA ILE A 16 2.16 -4.67 -7.93
C ILE A 16 2.23 -4.18 -9.39
N ILE A 17 1.63 -4.90 -10.33
CA ILE A 17 1.64 -4.54 -11.75
C ILE A 17 0.93 -3.20 -11.97
N VAL A 18 -0.29 -3.01 -11.41
CA VAL A 18 -1.06 -1.78 -11.58
C VAL A 18 -0.33 -0.58 -10.97
N THR A 19 0.28 -0.74 -9.78
CA THR A 19 1.11 0.29 -9.14
C THR A 19 2.28 0.67 -10.04
N THR A 20 2.96 -0.33 -10.64
CA THR A 20 4.10 -0.13 -11.53
C THR A 20 3.69 0.62 -12.81
N ILE A 21 2.65 0.15 -13.49
CA ILE A 21 2.12 0.79 -14.71
C ILE A 21 1.71 2.24 -14.41
N ARG A 22 0.98 2.46 -13.32
CA ARG A 22 0.55 3.80 -12.93
C ARG A 22 1.72 4.72 -12.62
N TYR A 23 2.78 4.21 -11.98
CA TYR A 23 4.00 4.95 -11.72
C TYR A 23 4.70 5.35 -13.03
N LEU A 24 4.82 4.41 -13.97
CA LEU A 24 5.44 4.66 -15.27
C LEU A 24 4.65 5.69 -16.10
N ILE A 25 3.32 5.62 -16.11
CA ILE A 25 2.46 6.53 -16.90
C ILE A 25 2.43 7.94 -16.30
N LYS A 26 2.22 8.07 -14.98
CA LYS A 26 1.98 9.38 -14.34
C LYS A 26 3.26 10.06 -13.86
N GLY A 27 4.36 9.31 -13.79
CA GLY A 27 5.60 9.78 -13.20
C GLY A 27 5.46 10.10 -11.71
N LYS A 28 6.56 10.54 -11.12
CA LYS A 28 6.70 10.78 -9.68
C LYS A 28 5.90 11.98 -9.16
N THR A 29 5.60 12.95 -10.01
CA THR A 29 4.95 14.21 -9.60
C THR A 29 3.42 14.19 -9.75
N ASN A 30 2.88 13.34 -10.63
CA ASN A 30 1.44 13.30 -10.94
C ASN A 30 0.75 11.98 -10.50
N TYR A 31 1.49 11.13 -9.79
CA TYR A 31 0.98 9.85 -9.28
C TYR A 31 -0.22 10.03 -8.34
N CYS A 32 -0.07 10.97 -7.39
CA CYS A 32 -1.10 11.39 -6.45
C CYS A 32 -1.92 12.54 -7.03
N LYS A 33 -3.23 12.55 -6.75
CA LYS A 33 -4.09 13.67 -7.13
C LYS A 33 -3.65 14.93 -6.37
N LYS A 34 -3.60 16.08 -7.04
CA LYS A 34 -3.27 17.37 -6.40
C LYS A 34 -4.13 17.65 -5.15
N LYS A 35 -5.45 17.43 -5.24
CA LYS A 35 -6.41 17.55 -4.12
C LYS A 35 -6.02 16.70 -2.89
N TYR A 36 -5.39 15.55 -3.10
CA TYR A 36 -4.92 14.70 -2.00
C TYR A 36 -3.68 15.28 -1.32
N LEU A 37 -2.71 15.77 -2.11
CA LEU A 37 -1.51 16.42 -1.61
C LEU A 37 -1.87 17.71 -0.85
N ASP A 38 -2.74 18.54 -1.41
CA ASP A 38 -3.18 19.79 -0.77
C ASP A 38 -3.86 19.51 0.58
N LYS A 39 -4.64 18.42 0.70
CA LYS A 39 -5.24 18.00 1.98
C LYS A 39 -4.19 17.57 3.01
N LEU A 40 -3.10 16.93 2.58
CA LEU A 40 -2.00 16.56 3.47
C LEU A 40 -1.22 17.78 3.93
N GLU A 41 -1.00 18.75 3.04
CA GLU A 41 -0.35 20.03 3.32
C GLU A 41 -1.15 20.83 4.35
N LEU A 42 -2.48 20.90 4.20
CA LEU A 42 -3.36 21.51 5.20
C LEU A 42 -3.30 20.84 6.57
N LYS A 43 -3.06 19.52 6.63
CA LYS A 43 -3.03 18.77 7.88
C LYS A 43 -1.66 18.81 8.58
N TYR A 44 -0.58 18.74 7.81
CA TYR A 44 0.78 18.55 8.34
C TYR A 44 1.70 19.75 8.12
N GLY A 45 1.24 20.79 7.42
CA GLY A 45 2.01 21.99 7.12
C GLY A 45 2.91 21.78 5.91
N ASN A 46 4.18 22.19 6.03
CA ASN A 46 5.15 22.08 4.95
C ASN A 46 5.54 20.61 4.73
N ILE A 47 5.10 20.02 3.61
CA ILE A 47 5.41 18.62 3.27
C ILE A 47 6.28 18.55 2.02
N ASP A 48 7.14 17.54 1.99
CA ASP A 48 7.83 17.11 0.79
C ASP A 48 6.90 16.21 -0.04
N ARG A 49 6.29 16.79 -1.09
CA ARG A 49 5.39 16.10 -2.00
C ARG A 49 6.03 14.89 -2.69
N GLU A 50 7.35 14.91 -2.90
CA GLU A 50 8.07 13.78 -3.50
C GLU A 50 8.16 12.61 -2.51
N LYS A 51 8.47 12.89 -1.23
CA LYS A 51 8.43 11.88 -0.17
C LYS A 51 7.03 11.32 0.02
N VAL A 52 5.98 12.13 -0.07
CA VAL A 52 4.60 11.64 -0.04
C VAL A 52 4.37 10.59 -1.13
N VAL A 53 4.71 10.92 -2.39
CA VAL A 53 4.49 9.99 -3.51
C VAL A 53 5.30 8.71 -3.34
N LYS A 54 6.58 8.82 -2.94
CA LYS A 54 7.42 7.65 -2.64
C LYS A 54 6.79 6.75 -1.57
N LEU A 55 6.27 7.35 -0.50
CA LEU A 55 5.62 6.61 0.58
C LEU A 55 4.36 5.90 0.07
N GLU A 56 3.49 6.57 -0.70
CA GLU A 56 2.29 5.94 -1.27
C GLU A 56 2.62 4.74 -2.15
N ILE A 57 3.62 4.88 -3.03
CA ILE A 57 4.04 3.81 -3.93
C ILE A 57 4.60 2.63 -3.12
N PHE A 58 5.45 2.91 -2.13
CA PHE A 58 6.00 1.89 -1.24
C PHE A 58 4.89 1.09 -0.54
N TYR A 59 3.89 1.77 0.02
CA TYR A 59 2.80 1.09 0.71
C TYR A 59 1.91 0.27 -0.21
N GLN A 60 1.72 0.68 -1.48
CA GLN A 60 1.00 -0.17 -2.43
C GLN A 60 1.77 -1.45 -2.77
N TYR A 61 3.09 -1.36 -2.94
CA TYR A 61 3.91 -2.56 -3.12
C TYR A 61 3.90 -3.45 -1.88
N LEU A 62 3.98 -2.86 -0.68
CA LEU A 62 3.89 -3.59 0.58
C LEU A 62 2.57 -4.36 0.70
N ILE A 63 1.44 -3.71 0.41
CA ILE A 63 0.11 -4.36 0.40
C ILE A 63 0.09 -5.51 -0.61
N GLY A 64 0.62 -5.31 -1.82
CA GLY A 64 0.71 -6.38 -2.82
C GLY A 64 1.51 -7.59 -2.34
N LEU A 65 2.64 -7.35 -1.68
CA LEU A 65 3.48 -8.39 -1.08
C LEU A 65 2.78 -9.09 0.10
N GLU A 66 2.05 -8.36 0.94
CA GLU A 66 1.26 -8.92 2.04
C GLU A 66 0.22 -9.91 1.53
N TYR A 67 -0.52 -9.56 0.48
CA TYR A 67 -1.50 -10.47 -0.15
C TYR A 67 -0.83 -11.74 -0.72
N ILE A 68 0.33 -11.61 -1.37
CA ILE A 68 1.09 -12.75 -1.86
C ILE A 68 1.55 -13.62 -0.68
N ALA A 69 2.13 -13.03 0.35
CA ALA A 69 2.62 -13.75 1.53
C ALA A 69 1.48 -14.50 2.22
N ILE A 70 0.35 -13.84 2.50
CA ILE A 70 -0.81 -14.48 3.10
C ILE A 70 -1.28 -15.65 2.23
N GLY A 71 -1.46 -15.45 0.92
CA GLY A 71 -1.88 -16.50 0.01
C GLY A 71 -0.89 -17.68 -0.12
N LEU A 72 0.40 -17.46 0.12
CA LEU A 72 1.40 -18.54 0.12
C LEU A 72 1.47 -19.28 1.46
N PHE A 73 1.33 -18.57 2.58
CA PHE A 73 1.57 -19.12 3.92
C PHE A 73 0.32 -19.68 4.60
N THR A 74 -0.88 -19.28 4.19
CA THR A 74 -2.12 -19.86 4.73
C THR A 74 -2.66 -20.95 3.82
N ARG A 75 -3.46 -21.88 4.39
CA ARG A 75 -4.18 -22.93 3.67
C ARG A 75 -5.67 -22.88 4.00
N ARG A 76 -5.99 -22.85 5.30
CA ARG A 76 -7.38 -22.74 5.81
C ARG A 76 -7.93 -21.32 5.71
N LEU A 77 -9.16 -21.20 5.19
CA LEU A 77 -9.86 -19.92 5.00
C LEU A 77 -9.99 -19.10 6.28
N ASP A 78 -10.31 -19.72 7.43
CA ASP A 78 -10.47 -19.00 8.70
C ASP A 78 -9.17 -18.29 9.13
N ILE A 79 -8.04 -18.97 8.95
CA ILE A 79 -6.71 -18.42 9.25
C ILE A 79 -6.36 -17.32 8.25
N THR A 80 -6.69 -17.53 6.97
CA THR A 80 -6.48 -16.53 5.92
C THR A 80 -7.23 -15.23 6.23
N ILE A 81 -8.51 -15.31 6.60
CA ILE A 81 -9.32 -14.14 6.96
C ILE A 81 -8.72 -13.41 8.17
N LEU A 82 -8.36 -14.15 9.21
CA LEU A 82 -7.77 -13.59 10.41
C LEU A 82 -6.41 -12.92 10.13
N ALA A 83 -5.59 -13.51 9.27
CA ALA A 83 -4.33 -12.94 8.81
C ALA A 83 -4.52 -11.64 8.03
N ILE A 84 -5.49 -11.57 7.10
CA ILE A 84 -5.79 -10.35 6.34
C ILE A 84 -6.18 -9.21 7.28
N ILE A 85 -7.09 -9.47 8.22
CA ILE A 85 -7.55 -8.46 9.18
C ILE A 85 -6.38 -7.96 10.03
N LEU A 86 -5.58 -8.88 10.57
CA LEU A 86 -4.44 -8.56 11.43
C LEU A 86 -3.40 -7.72 10.68
N VAL A 87 -3.00 -8.16 9.49
CA VAL A 87 -2.01 -7.45 8.67
C VAL A 87 -2.52 -6.07 8.25
N ALA A 88 -3.79 -5.96 7.84
CA ALA A 88 -4.38 -4.66 7.48
C ALA A 88 -4.35 -3.64 8.63
N ILE A 89 -4.65 -4.08 9.86
CA ILE A 89 -4.57 -3.22 11.06
C ILE A 89 -3.14 -2.78 11.30
N ILE A 90 -2.19 -3.73 11.33
CA ILE A 90 -0.78 -3.46 11.59
C ILE A 90 -0.22 -2.47 10.57
N THR A 91 -0.43 -2.74 9.27
CA THR A 91 0.07 -1.92 8.17
C THR A 91 -0.55 -0.53 8.17
N GLY A 92 -1.86 -0.42 8.48
CA GLY A 92 -2.53 0.87 8.63
C GLY A 92 -1.99 1.71 9.78
N VAL A 93 -1.69 1.08 10.93
CA VAL A 93 -1.10 1.75 12.10
C VAL A 93 0.33 2.23 11.77
N PHE A 94 1.17 1.36 11.23
CA PHE A 94 2.53 1.72 10.82
C PHE A 94 2.54 2.85 9.79
N TYR A 95 1.63 2.78 8.82
CA TYR A 95 1.44 3.84 7.84
C TYR A 95 1.17 5.19 8.50
N TYR A 96 0.22 5.23 9.42
CA TYR A 96 -0.14 6.47 10.11
C TYR A 96 1.03 7.04 10.93
N LEU A 97 1.73 6.19 11.69
CA LEU A 97 2.84 6.59 12.55
C LEU A 97 4.03 7.15 11.77
N ILE A 98 4.41 6.48 10.68
CA ILE A 98 5.57 6.88 9.87
C ILE A 98 5.23 8.08 8.99
N ARG A 99 3.99 8.17 8.49
CA ARG A 99 3.58 9.17 7.49
C ARG A 99 3.95 10.59 7.92
N LYS A 100 3.56 11.03 9.12
CA LYS A 100 3.81 12.43 9.54
C LYS A 100 5.30 12.74 9.50
N LYS A 101 6.12 11.92 10.18
CA LYS A 101 7.57 12.14 10.30
C LYS A 101 8.30 12.06 8.95
N TYR A 102 7.84 11.19 8.05
CA TYR A 102 8.50 10.97 6.77
C TYR A 102 8.21 12.08 5.75
N ILE A 103 6.98 12.63 5.75
CA ILE A 103 6.56 13.57 4.71
C ILE A 103 6.78 15.04 5.08
N THR A 104 6.88 15.39 6.36
CA THR A 104 7.20 16.77 6.75
C THR A 104 8.66 17.09 6.44
N LEU A 105 8.90 18.35 6.05
CA LEU A 105 10.25 18.90 5.83
C LEU A 105 11.02 19.08 7.13
#